data_AF-A0A067FMR9-F1
#
_entry.id   AF-A0A067FMR9-F1
#
_cell.length_a   1.000
_cell.length_b   1.000
_cell.length_c   1.000
_cell.angle_alpha   90.00
_cell.angle_beta   90.00
_cell.angle_gamma   90.00
#
_symmetry.space_group_name_H-M   'P 1'
#
loop_
_entity.id
_entity.type
_entity.pdbx_description
1 polymer ?
#
loop_
_entity_poly.entity_id
_entity_poly.type
_entity_poly.pdbx_seq_one_letter_code
_entity_poly.pdbx_strand_id
1 'polypeptide(L)'
;WVVLQKKTDIVLAIRGLNLAKEGGYAVLLDNKLGQTKLDGGYVHNGSLKAARWVFNAECEFLRGLVDRNPNYTLTFAGHSLGAGVVALLVLIVVQNLDKLGNIERNKIRCFAIAPTKCMSLNLAVRYEWIVNGCERKGKTEEKEKAMVLP
;
A
#
# COMPACT_ATOMS: atom_id res chain seq x y z
N TRP A 1 10.71 3.62 -7.98
CA TRP A 1 10.62 4.01 -6.56
C TRP A 1 11.97 4.60 -6.16
N VAL A 2 12.01 5.37 -5.08
CA VAL A 2 13.25 5.90 -4.51
C VAL A 2 13.23 5.62 -3.02
N VAL A 3 14.35 5.15 -2.46
CA VAL A 3 14.55 5.04 -1.01
C VAL A 3 15.39 6.22 -0.55
N LEU A 4 14.88 7.00 0.39
CA LEU A 4 15.58 8.15 0.97
C LEU A 4 15.80 7.93 2.46
N GLN A 5 16.94 8.38 2.97
CA GLN A 5 17.22 8.46 4.40
C GLN A 5 17.36 9.94 4.80
N LYS A 6 16.49 10.41 5.70
CA LYS A 6 16.52 11.80 6.20
C LYS A 6 15.88 11.84 7.59
N LYS A 7 16.49 12.52 8.57
CA LYS A 7 15.91 12.74 9.92
C LYS A 7 15.28 11.46 10.55
N THR A 8 16.10 10.46 10.86
CA THR A 8 15.67 9.19 11.52
C THR A 8 14.47 8.49 10.85
N ASP A 9 14.40 8.56 9.53
CA ASP A 9 13.29 8.02 8.72
C ASP A 9 13.85 7.36 7.44
N ILE A 10 13.39 6.16 7.17
CA ILE A 10 13.59 5.41 5.93
C ILE A 10 12.31 5.58 5.11
N VAL A 11 12.38 6.28 3.99
CA VAL A 11 11.20 6.56 3.17
C VAL A 11 11.25 5.76 1.88
N LEU A 12 10.29 4.85 1.67
CA LEU A 12 10.03 4.21 0.38
C LEU A 12 8.93 4.97 -0.36
N ALA A 13 9.33 5.74 -1.38
CA ALA A 13 8.41 6.51 -2.20
C ALA A 13 8.08 5.79 -3.51
N ILE A 14 6.79 5.53 -3.75
CA ILE A 14 6.25 4.97 -4.99
C ILE A 14 5.48 6.07 -5.73
N ARG A 15 6.09 6.58 -6.80
CA ARG A 15 5.44 7.54 -7.70
C ARG A 15 4.31 6.83 -8.48
N GLY A 16 3.21 7.53 -8.73
CA GLY A 16 2.22 7.12 -9.73
C GLY A 16 2.84 7.00 -11.13
N LEU A 17 2.22 6.19 -11.99
CA LEU A 17 2.70 5.82 -13.33
C LEU A 17 3.29 7.02 -14.12
N ASN A 18 4.49 6.81 -14.67
CA ASN A 18 4.96 7.52 -15.85
C ASN A 18 4.93 6.51 -17.01
N LEU A 19 4.09 6.73 -18.01
CA LEU A 19 3.77 5.80 -19.10
C LEU A 19 4.97 5.47 -20.02
N ALA A 20 6.15 6.05 -19.80
CA ALA A 20 7.33 5.86 -20.63
C ALA A 20 8.03 4.47 -20.51
N LYS A 21 7.61 3.59 -19.58
CA LYS A 21 8.13 2.21 -19.47
C LYS A 21 6.96 1.22 -19.38
N GLU A 22 6.39 0.88 -20.54
CA GLU A 22 5.09 0.20 -20.67
C GLU A 22 5.07 -1.30 -20.29
N GLY A 23 6.20 -1.97 -20.07
CA GLY A 23 6.19 -3.43 -19.87
C GLY A 23 5.86 -3.93 -18.45
N GLY A 24 6.21 -3.18 -17.40
CA GLY A 24 6.18 -3.70 -16.02
C GLY A 24 4.85 -3.54 -15.29
N TYR A 25 3.97 -2.68 -15.80
CA TYR A 25 2.78 -2.20 -15.07
C TYR A 25 1.46 -2.38 -15.82
N ALA A 26 1.46 -3.09 -16.95
CA ALA A 26 0.22 -3.50 -17.63
C ALA A 26 -0.74 -4.24 -16.68
N VAL A 27 -0.19 -4.97 -15.69
CA VAL A 27 -0.98 -5.67 -14.67
C VAL A 27 -1.66 -4.74 -13.65
N LEU A 28 -1.19 -3.49 -13.48
CA LEU A 28 -1.89 -2.49 -12.67
C LEU A 28 -3.11 -1.89 -13.39
N LEU A 29 -3.01 -1.75 -14.71
CA LEU A 29 -4.05 -1.17 -15.58
C LEU A 29 -5.04 -2.22 -16.09
N ASP A 30 -4.74 -3.50 -15.94
CA ASP A 30 -5.66 -4.58 -16.28
C ASP A 30 -6.81 -4.64 -15.27
N ASN A 31 -7.83 -3.82 -15.55
CA ASN A 31 -9.06 -3.73 -14.77
C ASN A 31 -9.93 -5.00 -14.90
N LYS A 32 -9.52 -5.99 -15.73
CA LYS A 32 -10.16 -7.31 -15.82
C LYS A 32 -9.73 -8.26 -14.70
N LEU A 33 -8.72 -7.89 -13.92
CA LEU A 33 -8.19 -8.77 -12.87
C LEU A 33 -9.17 -8.99 -11.73
N GLY A 34 -10.20 -8.16 -11.55
CA GLY A 34 -11.20 -8.33 -10.50
C GLY A 34 -10.69 -8.02 -9.08
N GLN A 35 -11.44 -8.46 -8.08
CA GLN A 35 -11.12 -8.29 -6.67
C GLN A 35 -10.71 -9.63 -6.04
N THR A 36 -9.77 -9.61 -5.11
CA THR A 36 -9.42 -10.78 -4.29
C THR A 36 -9.61 -10.50 -2.81
N LYS A 37 -9.77 -11.57 -2.03
CA LYS A 37 -9.90 -11.48 -0.59
C LYS A 37 -8.52 -11.30 0.05
N LEU A 38 -8.40 -10.30 0.92
CA LEU A 38 -7.25 -10.08 1.78
C LEU A 38 -7.75 -9.67 3.17
N ASP A 39 -7.31 -10.39 4.19
CA ASP A 39 -7.65 -10.12 5.60
C ASP A 39 -9.17 -9.93 5.88
N GLY A 40 -10.01 -10.70 5.19
CA GLY A 40 -11.47 -10.62 5.33
C GLY A 40 -12.13 -9.44 4.60
N GLY A 41 -11.40 -8.65 3.80
CA GLY A 41 -11.94 -7.67 2.87
C GLY A 41 -11.55 -7.94 1.42
N TYR A 42 -11.88 -7.02 0.52
CA TYR A 42 -11.61 -7.11 -0.91
C TYR A 42 -10.57 -6.08 -1.33
N VAL A 43 -9.63 -6.49 -2.20
CA VAL A 43 -8.60 -5.60 -2.75
C VAL A 43 -8.50 -5.77 -4.26
N HIS A 44 -8.12 -4.70 -4.97
CA HIS A 44 -7.94 -4.74 -6.42
C HIS A 44 -6.73 -5.60 -6.80
N ASN A 45 -6.92 -6.60 -7.68
CA ASN A 45 -5.90 -7.60 -7.97
C ASN A 45 -4.62 -7.02 -8.59
N GLY A 46 -4.75 -6.06 -9.51
CA GLY A 46 -3.58 -5.41 -10.12
C GLY A 46 -2.72 -4.71 -9.07
N SER A 47 -3.38 -3.96 -8.17
CA SER A 47 -2.71 -3.19 -7.12
C SER A 47 -2.06 -4.10 -6.08
N LEU A 48 -2.73 -5.22 -5.73
CA LEU A 48 -2.18 -6.22 -4.82
C LEU A 48 -0.95 -6.91 -5.42
N LYS A 49 -1.01 -7.29 -6.70
CA LYS A 49 0.12 -7.94 -7.38
C LYS A 49 1.34 -7.03 -7.43
N ALA A 50 1.13 -5.75 -7.74
CA ALA A 50 2.21 -4.76 -7.72
C ALA A 50 2.79 -4.57 -6.32
N ALA A 51 1.94 -4.45 -5.29
CA ALA A 51 2.39 -4.36 -3.90
C ALA A 51 3.22 -5.59 -3.49
N ARG A 52 2.78 -6.80 -3.86
CA ARG A 52 3.52 -8.04 -3.59
C ARG A 52 4.85 -8.09 -4.33
N TRP A 53 4.88 -7.65 -5.58
CA TRP A 53 6.10 -7.59 -6.38
C TRP A 53 7.12 -6.64 -5.75
N VAL A 54 6.70 -5.44 -5.34
CA VAL A 54 7.57 -4.48 -4.66
C VAL A 54 8.06 -5.04 -3.33
N PHE A 55 7.18 -5.66 -2.53
CA PHE A 55 7.57 -6.30 -1.28
C PHE A 55 8.67 -7.33 -1.52
N ASN A 56 8.48 -8.28 -2.44
CA ASN A 56 9.45 -9.32 -2.70
C ASN A 56 10.79 -8.78 -3.24
N ALA A 57 10.76 -7.71 -4.04
CA ALA A 57 11.96 -7.10 -4.60
C ALA A 57 12.77 -6.32 -3.55
N GLU A 58 12.09 -5.65 -2.62
CA GLU A 58 12.72 -4.68 -1.71
C GLU A 58 12.82 -5.17 -0.26
N CYS A 59 12.17 -6.29 0.12
CA CYS A 59 12.10 -6.76 1.51
C CYS A 59 13.48 -6.92 2.16
N GLU A 60 14.41 -7.60 1.49
CA GLU A 60 15.78 -7.82 2.02
C GLU A 60 16.55 -6.50 2.15
N PHE A 61 16.36 -5.58 1.20
CA PHE A 61 17.01 -4.28 1.25
C PHE A 61 16.46 -3.42 2.41
N LEU A 62 15.14 -3.38 2.58
CA LEU A 62 14.48 -2.69 3.68
C LEU A 62 14.87 -3.28 5.04
N ARG A 63 14.90 -4.61 5.16
CA ARG A 63 15.38 -5.31 6.35
C ARG A 63 16.80 -4.88 6.71
N GLY A 64 17.72 -4.88 5.75
CA GLY A 64 19.10 -4.43 5.98
C GLY A 64 19.18 -2.97 6.44
N LEU A 65 18.29 -2.09 5.98
CA LEU A 65 18.22 -0.70 6.45
C LEU A 65 17.65 -0.58 7.85
N VAL A 66 16.60 -1.34 8.17
CA VAL A 66 15.99 -1.41 9.51
C VAL A 66 16.99 -1.93 10.53
N ASP A 67 17.68 -3.03 10.22
CA ASP A 67 18.66 -3.65 11.11
C ASP A 67 19.84 -2.71 11.39
N ARG A 68 20.28 -1.93 10.39
CA ARG A 68 21.32 -0.90 10.56
C ARG A 68 20.84 0.35 11.31
N ASN A 69 19.54 0.60 11.36
CA ASN A 69 18.97 1.82 11.90
C ASN A 69 17.73 1.52 12.78
N PRO A 70 17.89 0.81 13.91
CA PRO A 70 16.76 0.29 14.72
C PRO A 70 15.88 1.39 15.35
N ASN A 71 16.42 2.61 15.45
CA ASN A 71 15.70 3.77 15.97
C ASN A 71 14.94 4.55 14.88
N TYR A 72 15.04 4.14 13.62
CA TYR A 72 14.42 4.88 12.52
C TYR A 72 12.98 4.42 12.32
N THR A 73 12.17 5.34 11.81
CA THR A 73 10.84 5.00 11.30
C THR A 73 10.92 4.51 9.86
N LEU A 74 9.95 3.70 9.44
CA LEU A 74 9.81 3.22 8.07
C LEU A 74 8.53 3.80 7.47
N THR A 75 8.70 4.70 6.52
CA THR A 75 7.60 5.46 5.93
C THR A 75 7.41 5.06 4.48
N PHE A 76 6.19 4.66 4.13
CA PHE A 76 5.78 4.41 2.76
C PHE A 76 4.99 5.60 2.24
N ALA A 77 5.34 6.12 1.07
CA ALA A 77 4.68 7.29 0.49
C ALA A 77 4.29 7.04 -0.96
N GLY A 78 3.06 7.39 -1.34
CA GLY A 78 2.57 7.26 -2.71
C GLY A 78 1.55 8.31 -3.09
N HIS A 79 1.46 8.60 -4.38
CA HIS A 79 0.47 9.52 -4.96
C HIS A 79 -0.32 8.85 -6.10
N SER A 80 -1.61 9.17 -6.21
CA SER A 80 -2.50 8.66 -7.27
C SER A 80 -2.53 7.13 -7.29
N LEU A 81 -2.20 6.48 -8.41
CA LEU A 81 -2.12 5.01 -8.46
C LEU A 81 -1.08 4.44 -7.47
N GLY A 82 0.04 5.15 -7.28
CA GLY A 82 1.09 4.75 -6.34
C GLY A 82 0.60 4.77 -4.90
N ALA A 83 -0.37 5.62 -4.56
CA ALA A 83 -0.98 5.63 -3.23
C ALA A 83 -1.76 4.34 -2.94
N GLY A 84 -2.47 3.78 -3.94
CA GLY A 84 -3.17 2.50 -3.77
C GLY A 84 -2.22 1.31 -3.62
N VAL A 85 -1.10 1.31 -4.36
CA VAL A 85 -0.04 0.29 -4.22
C VAL A 85 0.63 0.38 -2.85
N VAL A 86 0.96 1.58 -2.40
CA VAL A 86 1.59 1.82 -1.09
C VAL A 86 0.66 1.42 0.07
N ALA A 87 -0.63 1.74 -0.03
CA ALA A 87 -1.60 1.32 0.98
C ALA A 87 -1.60 -0.21 1.12
N LEU A 88 -1.71 -0.96 0.01
CA LEU A 88 -1.68 -2.43 0.04
C LEU A 88 -0.31 -3.00 0.44
N LEU A 89 0.78 -2.34 0.06
CA LEU A 89 2.14 -2.73 0.45
C LEU A 89 2.31 -2.68 1.97
N VAL A 90 1.79 -1.64 2.62
CA VAL A 90 1.83 -1.49 4.08
C VAL A 90 1.04 -2.60 4.77
N LEU A 91 -0.14 -2.97 4.25
CA LEU A 91 -0.87 -4.14 4.76
C LEU A 91 -0.03 -5.42 4.69
N ILE A 92 0.65 -5.65 3.56
CA ILE A 92 1.54 -6.81 3.38
C ILE A 92 2.70 -6.79 4.38
N VAL A 93 3.35 -5.63 4.55
CA VAL A 93 4.48 -5.44 5.46
C VAL A 93 4.07 -5.72 6.89
N VAL A 94 2.93 -5.19 7.35
CA VAL A 94 2.44 -5.37 8.73
C VAL A 94 2.06 -6.83 9.02
N GLN A 95 1.64 -7.57 8.00
CA GLN A 95 1.39 -9.01 8.09
C GLN A 95 2.66 -9.86 8.03
N ASN A 96 3.78 -9.32 7.54
CA ASN A 96 5.06 -10.04 7.34
C ASN A 96 6.23 -9.29 8.04
N LEU A 97 5.99 -8.76 9.24
CA LEU A 97 6.99 -7.95 9.96
C LEU A 97 8.24 -8.76 10.32
N ASP A 98 8.05 -10.05 10.56
CA ASP A 98 9.12 -11.03 10.78
C ASP A 98 10.16 -11.01 9.64
N LYS A 99 9.76 -10.63 8.42
CA LYS A 99 10.65 -10.53 7.26
C LYS A 99 11.37 -9.19 7.13
N LEU A 100 10.91 -8.15 7.84
CA LEU A 100 11.51 -6.81 7.81
C LEU A 100 12.49 -6.54 8.96
N GLY A 101 12.84 -7.57 9.73
CA GLY A 101 13.69 -7.44 10.91
C GLY A 101 12.88 -7.07 12.14
N ASN A 102 13.52 -6.46 13.14
CA ASN A 102 12.90 -6.20 14.45
C ASN A 102 12.22 -4.82 14.54
N ILE A 103 11.50 -4.41 13.49
CA ILE A 103 10.77 -3.14 13.49
C ILE A 103 9.43 -3.26 14.21
N GLU A 104 9.20 -2.37 15.16
CA GLU A 104 7.91 -2.25 15.83
C GLU A 104 6.84 -1.70 14.88
N ARG A 105 5.60 -2.19 15.01
CA ARG A 105 4.44 -1.74 14.21
C ARG A 105 4.20 -0.23 14.27
N ASN A 106 4.44 0.39 15.42
CA ASN A 106 4.26 1.84 15.65
C ASN A 106 5.27 2.72 14.87
N LYS A 107 6.38 2.15 14.38
CA LYS A 107 7.41 2.85 13.60
C LYS A 107 7.10 2.83 12.10
N ILE A 108 6.05 2.14 11.68
CA ILE A 108 5.63 2.06 10.28
C ILE A 108 4.57 3.13 10.02
N ARG A 109 4.79 3.93 8.97
CA ARG A 109 3.87 4.99 8.56
C ARG A 109 3.55 4.88 7.08
N CYS A 110 2.34 5.28 6.70
CA CYS A 110 1.92 5.32 5.31
C CYS A 110 1.28 6.66 4.96
N PHE A 111 1.75 7.29 3.89
CA PHE A 111 1.17 8.49 3.30
C PHE A 111 0.64 8.16 1.90
N ALA A 112 -0.67 7.93 1.82
CA ALA A 112 -1.37 7.60 0.58
C ALA A 112 -2.16 8.84 0.12
N ILE A 113 -1.62 9.59 -0.85
CA ILE A 113 -2.21 10.86 -1.30
C ILE A 113 -3.05 10.62 -2.55
N ALA A 114 -4.32 11.04 -2.51
CA ALA A 114 -5.30 10.86 -3.58
C ALA A 114 -5.40 9.40 -4.09
N PRO A 115 -5.59 8.40 -3.20
CA PRO A 115 -5.61 7.00 -3.61
C PRO A 115 -6.78 6.67 -4.51
N THR A 116 -6.55 5.73 -5.42
CA THR A 116 -7.63 5.01 -6.11
C THR A 116 -8.34 4.08 -5.12
N LYS A 117 -9.62 3.73 -5.37
CA LYS A 117 -10.33 2.71 -4.58
C LYS A 117 -9.63 1.36 -4.78
N CYS A 118 -8.73 1.00 -3.87
CA CYS A 118 -7.88 -0.19 -3.96
C CYS A 118 -8.22 -1.27 -2.94
N MET A 119 -9.04 -0.96 -1.93
CA MET A 119 -9.52 -1.89 -0.90
C MET A 119 -10.94 -1.56 -0.45
N SER A 120 -11.61 -2.53 0.17
CA SER A 120 -12.93 -2.39 0.77
C SER A 120 -12.90 -1.54 2.04
N LEU A 121 -14.04 -0.95 2.40
CA LEU A 121 -14.15 -0.03 3.53
C LEU A 121 -13.74 -0.66 4.86
N ASN A 122 -14.07 -1.94 5.09
CA ASN A 122 -13.67 -2.65 6.30
C ASN A 122 -12.13 -2.76 6.45
N LEU A 123 -11.38 -2.91 5.34
CA LEU A 123 -9.92 -2.86 5.37
C LEU A 123 -9.40 -1.45 5.59
N ALA A 124 -10.01 -0.46 4.95
CA ALA A 124 -9.61 0.93 5.13
C ALA A 124 -9.74 1.37 6.60
N VAL A 125 -10.84 1.01 7.26
CA VAL A 125 -11.06 1.28 8.70
C VAL A 125 -10.08 0.48 9.57
N ARG A 126 -9.85 -0.80 9.27
CA ARG A 126 -8.92 -1.65 10.05
C ARG A 126 -7.49 -1.13 10.04
N TYR A 127 -7.06 -0.52 8.94
CA TYR A 127 -5.69 -0.06 8.74
C TYR A 127 -5.54 1.47 8.75
N GLU A 128 -6.60 2.20 9.14
CA GLU A 128 -6.63 3.66 9.20
C GLU A 128 -5.51 4.21 10.09
N TRP A 129 -5.22 3.53 11.20
CA TRP A 129 -4.16 3.92 12.14
C TRP A 129 -2.74 3.93 11.52
N ILE A 130 -2.53 3.29 10.37
CA ILE A 130 -1.25 3.28 9.64
C ILE A 130 -1.30 4.16 8.39
N VAL A 131 -2.44 4.14 7.69
CA VAL A 131 -2.63 4.76 6.37
C VAL A 131 -3.21 6.16 6.51
N ASN A 132 -2.33 7.16 6.63
CA ASN A 132 -2.71 8.56 6.58
C ASN A 132 -3.03 8.98 5.14
N GLY A 133 -4.24 9.53 4.90
CA GLY A 133 -4.65 10.11 3.61
C GLY A 133 -5.68 9.31 2.80
N CYS A 134 -6.24 8.21 3.33
CA CYS A 134 -7.27 7.44 2.63
C CYS A 134 -8.69 8.06 2.71
N GLU A 135 -8.88 9.15 3.46
CA GLU A 135 -10.18 9.82 3.55
C GLU A 135 -10.53 10.57 2.24
N ARG A 136 -11.49 10.03 1.50
CA ARG A 136 -12.49 10.88 0.85
C ARG A 136 -13.68 10.97 1.80
N LYS A 137 -13.78 12.07 2.56
CA LYS A 137 -15.07 12.48 3.14
C LYS A 137 -16.02 12.79 1.98
N GLY A 138 -17.16 12.11 1.92
CA GLY A 138 -18.31 12.48 1.08
C GLY A 138 -18.77 11.42 0.07
N LYS A 139 -19.98 10.90 0.31
CA LYS A 139 -20.81 9.97 -0.49
C LYS A 139 -20.60 8.47 -0.26
N THR A 140 -20.77 8.07 1.00
CA THR A 140 -21.31 6.75 1.38
C THR A 140 -22.75 7.04 1.81
N GLU A 141 -23.76 6.79 0.98
CA GLU A 141 -24.81 5.84 1.38
C GLU A 141 -25.62 5.26 0.19
N GLU A 142 -25.43 5.75 -1.05
CA GLU A 142 -26.39 5.46 -2.12
C GLU A 142 -26.00 4.33 -3.10
N LYS A 143 -24.78 3.78 -3.02
CA LYS A 143 -24.34 2.69 -3.92
C LYS A 143 -24.29 1.30 -3.31
N GLU A 144 -24.49 1.17 -1.99
CA GLU A 144 -24.55 -0.13 -1.32
C GLU A 144 -25.91 -0.83 -1.50
N LYS A 145 -26.96 -0.09 -1.89
CA LYS A 145 -28.29 -0.65 -2.21
C LYS A 145 -28.45 -1.17 -3.65
N ALA A 146 -27.45 -0.99 -4.53
CA ALA A 146 -27.55 -1.46 -5.92
C ALA A 146 -26.87 -2.82 -6.18
N MET A 147 -26.26 -3.44 -5.16
CA MET A 147 -25.50 -4.69 -5.31
C MET A 147 -25.89 -5.77 -4.28
N VAL A 148 -27.10 -5.68 -3.73
CA VAL A 148 -27.72 -6.78 -2.99
C VAL A 148 -29.19 -6.83 -3.40
N LEU A 149 -29.59 -8.03 -3.85
CA LEU A 149 -30.93 -8.54 -4.20
C LEU A 149 -31.19 -8.70 -5.71
N PRO A 150 -31.90 -9.79 -6.07
CA PRO A 150 -31.38 -11.04 -6.64
C PRO A 150 -31.15 -11.00 -8.15
#